data_AF-A0A6N6W069-F1
#
_entry.id   AF-A0A6N6W069-F1
#
_cell.length_a   1.000
_cell.length_b   1.000
_cell.length_c   1.000
_cell.angle_alpha   90.00
_cell.angle_beta   90.00
_cell.angle_gamma   90.00
#
_symmetry.space_group_name_H-M   'P 1'
#
loop_
_entity.id
_entity.type
_entity.pdbx_description
1 polymer ?
#
loop_
_entity_poly.entity_id
_entity_poly.type
_entity_poly.pdbx_seq_one_letter_code
_entity_poly.pdbx_strand_id
1 'polypeptide(L)'
;MVRRIARTAQCSRPAARTVGGRIAQPGEFEPDATEANAGVVAQKLHHLEVLLHEPWLVTIPAEESGLGEPVVDLRVPNPVSFMVQKLLIREKRTPQKRAQDVLYIYDAMYKFNGSIEGDLAPIWTGLEGTLHPKQQQSIRDSVKELFSDVNDIIREAVTIPTDRKLDPVDVLMVCRFGFEDLFR
;
A
#
# COMPACT_ATOMS: atom_id res chain seq x y z
N MET A 1 -47.56 26.66 -10.89
CA MET A 1 -48.70 25.83 -10.45
C MET A 1 -48.84 24.71 -11.49
N VAL A 2 -48.27 23.52 -11.24
CA VAL A 2 -48.96 22.32 -10.70
C VAL A 2 -49.88 21.72 -11.76
N ARG A 3 -49.90 20.45 -12.15
CA ARG A 3 -49.20 19.18 -11.86
C ARG A 3 -49.72 18.25 -12.98
N ARG A 4 -48.89 17.35 -13.53
CA ARG A 4 -49.41 16.18 -14.26
C ARG A 4 -49.22 14.95 -13.40
N ILE A 5 -50.33 14.25 -13.20
CA ILE A 5 -50.53 13.09 -12.34
C ILE A 5 -50.07 11.82 -13.06
N ALA A 6 -49.59 10.88 -12.24
CA ALA A 6 -49.09 9.55 -12.51
C ALA A 6 -50.09 8.59 -13.19
N ARG A 7 -49.58 7.54 -13.86
CA ARG A 7 -49.65 6.14 -13.36
C ARG A 7 -49.02 5.09 -14.31
N THR A 8 -48.31 4.17 -13.66
CA THR A 8 -48.10 2.72 -13.93
C THR A 8 -47.42 2.23 -15.21
N ALA A 9 -46.24 1.63 -15.00
CA ALA A 9 -45.98 0.27 -15.48
C ALA A 9 -45.15 -0.49 -14.42
N GLN A 10 -45.76 -1.54 -13.86
CA GLN A 10 -45.09 -2.59 -13.09
C GLN A 10 -44.08 -3.31 -14.00
N CYS A 11 -42.86 -3.55 -13.52
CA CYS A 11 -42.05 -4.66 -14.02
C CYS A 11 -41.33 -5.34 -12.85
N SER A 12 -41.96 -6.43 -12.41
CA SER A 12 -41.46 -7.67 -11.82
C SER A 12 -39.99 -7.70 -11.37
N ARG A 13 -39.78 -7.84 -10.05
CA ARG A 13 -38.51 -8.28 -9.44
C ARG A 13 -38.23 -9.74 -9.82
N PRO A 14 -37.03 -10.09 -10.31
CA PRO A 14 -36.53 -11.45 -10.17
C PRO A 14 -35.95 -11.62 -8.76
N ALA A 15 -36.30 -12.75 -8.14
CA ALA A 15 -35.81 -13.17 -6.83
C ALA A 15 -34.29 -13.37 -6.83
N ALA A 16 -33.63 -12.81 -5.82
CA ALA A 16 -32.24 -13.10 -5.53
C ALA A 16 -32.10 -14.58 -5.15
N ARG A 17 -31.39 -15.35 -5.98
CA ARG A 17 -30.99 -16.72 -5.67
C ARG A 17 -29.68 -16.66 -4.90
N THR A 18 -29.77 -16.83 -3.58
CA THR A 18 -28.62 -16.94 -2.69
C THR A 18 -28.01 -18.33 -2.83
N VAL A 19 -26.73 -18.42 -3.20
CA VAL A 19 -25.90 -19.60 -2.99
C VAL A 19 -24.57 -19.13 -2.40
N GLY A 20 -24.23 -19.67 -1.24
CA GLY A 20 -22.89 -19.58 -0.64
C GLY A 20 -22.71 -18.41 0.32
N GLY A 21 -23.02 -18.63 1.60
CA GLY A 21 -22.84 -17.64 2.65
C GLY A 21 -21.38 -17.34 2.97
N ARG A 22 -21.08 -16.05 3.14
CA ARG A 22 -20.17 -15.54 4.16
C ARG A 22 -20.86 -14.36 4.83
N ILE A 23 -21.04 -14.45 6.14
CA ILE A 23 -21.50 -13.34 6.97
C ILE A 23 -20.29 -12.41 7.07
N ALA A 24 -20.36 -11.26 6.41
CA ALA A 24 -19.38 -10.19 6.59
C ALA A 24 -19.38 -9.79 8.07
N GLN A 25 -18.20 -9.77 8.70
CA GLN A 25 -18.08 -9.27 10.06
C GLN A 25 -18.23 -7.74 10.06
N PRO A 26 -18.95 -7.14 11.03
CA PRO A 26 -19.10 -5.69 11.09
C PRO A 26 -17.73 -5.06 11.40
N GLY A 27 -17.13 -4.44 10.38
CA GLY A 27 -15.75 -3.94 10.42
C GLY A 27 -15.01 -4.09 9.09
N GLU A 28 -15.54 -4.91 8.16
CA GLU A 28 -15.12 -4.89 6.76
C GLU A 28 -15.55 -3.57 6.13
N PHE A 29 -14.57 -2.81 5.65
CA PHE A 29 -14.74 -1.61 4.84
C PHE A 29 -15.95 -1.73 3.91
N GLU A 30 -16.91 -0.82 4.03
CA GLU A 30 -17.68 -0.42 2.86
C GLU A 30 -16.63 -0.07 1.78
N PRO A 31 -16.58 -0.77 0.65
CA PRO A 31 -15.62 -0.44 -0.38
C PRO A 31 -15.88 1.02 -0.77
N ASP A 32 -14.86 1.88 -0.60
CA ASP A 32 -14.83 3.23 -1.18
C ASP A 32 -14.65 3.07 -2.70
N ALA A 33 -15.68 2.49 -3.32
CA ALA A 33 -15.81 2.25 -4.74
C ALA A 33 -16.28 3.56 -5.35
N THR A 34 -15.39 4.21 -6.11
CA THR A 34 -15.79 5.34 -6.93
C THR A 34 -16.44 4.80 -8.20
N GLU A 35 -17.76 4.98 -8.27
CA GLU A 35 -18.68 4.92 -9.42
C GLU A 35 -18.50 3.77 -10.44
N ALA A 36 -19.51 2.89 -10.50
CA ALA A 36 -19.67 1.94 -11.59
C ALA A 36 -19.98 2.69 -12.91
N ASN A 37 -18.95 2.96 -13.71
CA ASN A 37 -19.12 3.31 -15.12
C ASN A 37 -18.88 2.07 -15.97
N ALA A 38 -19.90 1.66 -16.73
CA ALA A 38 -19.84 0.55 -17.68
C ALA A 38 -19.39 -0.82 -17.09
N GLY A 39 -19.66 -1.09 -15.82
CA GLY A 39 -19.32 -2.37 -15.17
C GLY A 39 -17.84 -2.51 -14.77
N VAL A 40 -17.04 -1.44 -14.89
CA VAL A 40 -15.68 -1.40 -14.37
C VAL A 40 -15.73 -0.91 -12.93
N VAL A 41 -15.22 -1.73 -12.00
CA VAL A 41 -15.00 -1.35 -10.61
C VAL A 41 -13.62 -0.71 -10.52
N ALA A 42 -13.56 0.61 -10.33
CA ALA A 42 -12.30 1.30 -10.07
C ALA A 42 -12.03 1.32 -8.55
N GLN A 43 -10.91 0.73 -8.13
CA GLN A 43 -10.41 0.90 -6.77
C GLN A 43 -9.59 2.20 -6.70
N LYS A 44 -9.92 3.05 -5.73
CA LYS A 44 -9.20 4.28 -5.48
C LYS A 44 -7.80 3.97 -4.95
N LEU A 45 -6.80 4.08 -5.81
CA LEU A 45 -5.40 3.90 -5.42
C LEU A 45 -4.80 5.26 -5.06
N HIS A 46 -4.56 5.47 -3.77
CA HIS A 46 -3.94 6.71 -3.27
C HIS A 46 -2.45 6.75 -3.61
N HIS A 47 -1.98 7.93 -4.00
CA HIS A 47 -0.57 8.22 -4.30
C HIS A 47 0.00 7.33 -5.41
N LEU A 48 -0.80 7.08 -6.45
CA LEU A 48 -0.36 6.31 -7.62
C LEU A 48 0.82 7.00 -8.32
N GLU A 49 0.86 8.33 -8.34
CA GLU A 49 1.96 9.12 -8.87
C GLU A 49 3.30 8.77 -8.21
N VAL A 50 3.30 8.49 -6.91
CA VAL A 50 4.50 8.07 -6.17
C VAL A 50 4.95 6.68 -6.63
N LEU A 51 4.01 5.75 -6.78
CA LEU A 51 4.32 4.38 -7.21
C LEU A 51 4.82 4.28 -8.66
N LEU A 52 4.57 5.32 -9.48
CA LEU A 52 5.00 5.40 -10.88
C LEU A 52 6.30 6.19 -11.06
N HIS A 53 6.91 6.66 -9.98
CA HIS A 53 8.23 7.30 -10.03
C HIS A 53 9.30 6.23 -10.24
N GLU A 54 10.03 6.30 -11.37
CA GLU A 54 11.15 5.40 -11.70
C GLU A 54 10.87 3.90 -11.39
N PRO A 55 9.81 3.31 -11.97
CA PRO A 55 9.49 1.92 -11.69
C PRO A 55 10.59 1.01 -12.23
N TRP A 56 10.88 -0.04 -11.48
CA TRP A 56 11.80 -1.07 -11.93
C TRP A 56 11.15 -1.92 -13.01
N LEU A 57 11.93 -2.27 -14.03
CA LEU A 57 11.55 -3.23 -15.06
C LEU A 57 12.06 -4.60 -14.66
N VAL A 58 11.14 -5.54 -14.48
CA VAL A 58 11.45 -6.92 -14.11
C VAL A 58 10.94 -7.83 -15.21
N THR A 59 11.74 -8.83 -15.56
CA THR A 59 11.28 -9.94 -16.40
C THR A 59 10.98 -11.13 -15.51
N ILE A 60 9.76 -11.65 -15.57
CA ILE A 60 9.38 -12.90 -14.92
C ILE A 60 9.55 -14.02 -15.95
N PRO A 61 10.43 -15.01 -15.72
CA PRO A 61 10.61 -16.16 -16.60
C PRO A 61 9.31 -16.95 -16.81
N ALA A 62 9.21 -17.68 -17.92
CA ALA A 62 8.01 -18.45 -18.26
C ALA A 62 7.64 -19.51 -17.21
N GLU A 63 8.66 -20.05 -16.56
CA GLU A 63 8.58 -21.07 -15.52
C GLU A 63 7.96 -20.52 -14.23
N GLU A 64 8.09 -19.21 -14.00
CA GLU A 64 7.63 -18.51 -12.79
C GLU A 64 6.38 -17.66 -13.04
N SER A 65 6.06 -17.35 -14.30
CA SER A 65 4.95 -16.45 -14.63
C SER A 65 3.57 -17.06 -14.38
N GLY A 66 3.46 -18.39 -14.38
CA GLY A 66 2.17 -19.10 -14.34
C GLY A 66 1.33 -18.93 -15.62
N LEU A 67 1.86 -18.26 -16.64
CA LEU A 67 1.20 -18.02 -17.94
C LEU A 67 1.72 -18.95 -19.04
N GLY A 68 2.80 -19.70 -18.79
CA GLY A 68 3.46 -20.53 -19.80
C GLY A 68 4.32 -19.73 -20.79
N GLU A 69 4.46 -18.42 -20.58
CA GLU A 69 5.29 -17.49 -21.35
C GLU A 69 5.91 -16.43 -20.42
N PRO A 70 7.06 -15.84 -20.76
CA PRO A 70 7.70 -14.85 -19.90
C PRO A 70 6.91 -13.54 -19.87
N VAL A 71 6.84 -12.89 -18.71
CA VAL A 71 6.33 -11.53 -18.58
C VAL A 71 7.51 -10.58 -18.64
N VAL A 72 7.68 -9.92 -19.79
CA VAL A 72 8.78 -8.97 -20.02
C VAL A 72 8.39 -7.55 -19.62
N ASP A 73 9.38 -6.76 -19.20
CA ASP A 73 9.24 -5.34 -18.87
C ASP A 73 8.10 -5.02 -17.88
N LEU A 74 7.86 -5.93 -16.92
CA LEU A 74 6.89 -5.69 -15.86
C LEU A 74 7.37 -4.54 -15.00
N ARG A 75 6.58 -3.47 -14.97
CA ARG A 75 6.83 -2.30 -14.12
C ARG A 75 6.40 -2.58 -12.69
N VAL A 76 7.36 -2.62 -11.79
CA VAL A 76 7.15 -2.77 -10.35
C VAL A 76 7.60 -1.49 -9.66
N PRO A 77 6.85 -0.94 -8.69
CA PRO A 77 7.31 0.20 -7.90
C PRO A 77 8.66 -0.13 -7.24
N ASN A 78 9.62 0.80 -7.34
CA ASN A 78 10.88 0.64 -6.61
C ASN A 78 10.64 0.68 -5.08
N PRO A 79 11.57 0.13 -4.28
CA PRO A 79 11.40 0.02 -2.83
C PRO A 79 11.14 1.35 -2.14
N VAL A 80 11.79 2.43 -2.58
CA VAL A 80 11.62 3.78 -2.01
C VAL A 80 10.19 4.26 -2.20
N SER A 81 9.69 4.21 -3.44
CA SER A 81 8.34 4.63 -3.81
C SER A 81 7.28 3.83 -3.07
N PHE A 82 7.51 2.52 -2.92
CA PHE A 82 6.65 1.65 -2.12
C PHE A 82 6.61 2.08 -0.65
N MET A 83 7.76 2.25 0.01
CA MET A 83 7.84 2.66 1.42
C MET A 83 7.22 4.03 1.65
N VAL A 84 7.53 5.00 0.79
CA VAL A 84 6.98 6.37 0.86
C VAL A 84 5.46 6.36 0.72
N GLN A 85 4.92 5.56 -0.19
CA GLN A 85 3.46 5.41 -0.34
C GLN A 85 2.81 4.91 0.96
N LYS A 86 3.44 3.95 1.66
CA LYS A 86 2.94 3.44 2.94
C LYS A 86 2.92 4.52 4.02
N LEU A 87 3.96 5.34 4.10
CA LEU A 87 4.03 6.46 5.03
C LEU A 87 2.92 7.49 4.76
N LEU A 88 2.69 7.84 3.50
CA LEU A 88 1.68 8.83 3.09
C LEU A 88 0.24 8.41 3.35
N ILE A 89 -0.08 7.10 3.26
CA ILE A 89 -1.45 6.61 3.48
C ILE A 89 -1.73 6.19 4.93
N ARG A 90 -0.72 6.18 5.82
CA ARG A 90 -0.80 5.51 7.14
C ARG A 90 -2.03 5.92 7.95
N GLU A 91 -2.36 7.22 7.96
CA GLU A 91 -3.44 7.78 8.79
C GLU A 91 -4.81 7.25 8.38
N LYS A 92 -4.98 6.85 7.12
CA LYS A 92 -6.23 6.29 6.57
C LYS A 92 -6.35 4.77 6.77
N ARG A 93 -5.29 4.12 7.25
CA ARG A 93 -5.23 2.66 7.41
C ARG A 93 -5.72 2.25 8.79
N THR A 94 -6.35 1.09 8.88
CA THR A 94 -6.70 0.46 10.17
C THR A 94 -5.43 0.06 10.93
N PRO A 95 -5.48 -0.09 12.26
CA PRO A 95 -4.31 -0.47 13.06
C PRO A 95 -3.59 -1.73 12.55
N GLN A 96 -4.34 -2.79 12.21
CA GLN A 96 -3.77 -4.04 11.69
C GLN A 96 -3.04 -3.83 10.37
N LYS A 97 -3.58 -2.97 9.50
CA LYS A 97 -2.95 -2.63 8.22
C LYS A 97 -1.71 -1.76 8.40
N ARG A 98 -1.67 -0.89 9.42
CA ARG A 98 -0.47 -0.11 9.77
C ARG A 98 0.67 -1.02 10.24
N ALA A 99 0.37 -2.02 11.07
CA ALA A 99 1.36 -3.02 11.50
C ALA A 99 1.91 -3.81 10.31
N GLN A 100 1.03 -4.22 9.39
CA GLN A 100 1.43 -4.86 8.14
C GLN A 100 2.31 -3.93 7.27
N ASP A 101 1.97 -2.65 7.18
CA ASP A 101 2.75 -1.67 6.42
C ASP A 101 4.15 -1.46 7.07
N VAL A 102 4.26 -1.46 8.40
CA VAL A 102 5.56 -1.42 9.12
C VAL A 102 6.40 -2.66 8.81
N LEU A 103 5.82 -3.85 8.85
CA LEU A 103 6.52 -5.09 8.50
C LEU A 103 7.07 -5.02 7.06
N TYR A 104 6.29 -4.51 6.12
CA TYR A 104 6.73 -4.40 4.73
C TYR A 104 7.82 -3.36 4.53
N ILE A 105 7.79 -2.25 5.26
CA ILE A 105 8.88 -1.27 5.27
C ILE A 105 10.16 -1.91 5.82
N TYR A 106 10.06 -2.66 6.92
CA TYR A 106 11.19 -3.42 7.46
C TYR A 106 11.77 -4.40 6.44
N ASP A 107 10.92 -5.18 5.77
CA ASP A 107 11.37 -6.15 4.78
C ASP A 107 12.07 -5.50 3.59
N ALA A 108 11.57 -4.35 3.12
CA ALA A 108 12.22 -3.58 2.08
C ALA A 108 13.60 -3.06 2.56
N MET A 109 13.66 -2.44 3.73
CA MET A 109 14.92 -1.94 4.30
C MET A 109 15.93 -3.05 4.51
N TYR A 110 15.51 -4.19 5.08
CA TYR A 110 16.38 -5.32 5.32
C TYR A 110 16.90 -5.93 4.02
N LYS A 111 16.01 -6.14 3.03
CA LYS A 111 16.36 -6.79 1.76
C LYS A 111 17.28 -5.96 0.89
N PHE A 112 17.16 -4.63 0.96
CA PHE A 112 17.93 -3.71 0.11
C PHE A 112 18.99 -2.91 0.87
N ASN A 113 19.36 -3.32 2.10
CA ASN A 113 20.29 -2.58 2.96
C ASN A 113 21.62 -2.22 2.27
N GLY A 114 22.20 -3.15 1.52
CA GLY A 114 23.48 -2.97 0.83
C GLY A 114 23.41 -2.05 -0.40
N SER A 115 22.21 -1.64 -0.81
CA SER A 115 21.95 -0.77 -1.95
C SER A 115 21.38 0.59 -1.54
N ILE A 116 21.24 0.90 -0.24
CA ILE A 116 20.60 2.15 0.20
C ILE A 116 21.34 3.37 -0.34
N GLU A 117 22.64 3.50 -0.04
CA GLU A 117 23.41 4.69 -0.44
C GLU A 117 23.61 4.78 -1.95
N GLY A 118 23.87 3.64 -2.61
CA GLY A 118 24.22 3.61 -4.04
C GLY A 118 23.04 3.74 -4.99
N ASP A 119 21.94 3.05 -4.68
CA ASP A 119 20.81 2.90 -5.60
C ASP A 119 19.54 3.59 -5.10
N LEU A 120 19.23 3.48 -3.80
CA LEU A 120 17.94 3.95 -3.28
C LEU A 120 17.94 5.43 -2.89
N ALA A 121 19.00 5.97 -2.30
CA ALA A 121 19.10 7.38 -1.92
C ALA A 121 18.97 8.34 -3.12
N PRO A 122 19.56 8.05 -4.30
CA PRO A 122 19.29 8.83 -5.51
C PRO A 122 17.82 8.83 -5.93
N ILE A 123 17.14 7.68 -5.85
CA ILE A 123 15.70 7.56 -6.15
C ILE A 123 14.90 8.39 -5.14
N TRP A 124 15.26 8.37 -3.86
CA TRP A 124 14.61 9.23 -2.87
C TRP A 124 14.78 10.70 -3.21
N THR A 125 15.98 11.16 -3.57
CA THR A 125 16.23 12.56 -3.94
C THR A 125 15.41 12.99 -5.15
N GLY A 126 15.36 12.13 -6.18
CA GLY A 126 14.52 12.35 -7.37
C GLY A 126 13.04 12.43 -7.01
N LEU A 127 12.55 11.47 -6.23
CA LEU A 127 11.16 11.43 -5.80
C LEU A 127 10.80 12.63 -4.93
N GLU A 128 11.60 12.94 -3.92
CA GLU A 128 11.39 14.04 -2.97
C GLU A 128 11.21 15.37 -3.72
N GLY A 129 12.01 15.63 -4.76
CA GLY A 129 11.91 16.80 -5.61
C GLY A 129 10.58 16.94 -6.36
N THR A 130 9.81 15.86 -6.52
CA THR A 130 8.47 15.88 -7.14
C THR A 130 7.32 16.05 -6.14
N LEU A 131 7.59 15.88 -4.84
CA LEU A 131 6.57 15.92 -3.80
C LEU A 131 6.26 17.35 -3.36
N HIS A 132 5.00 17.60 -2.95
CA HIS A 132 4.64 18.86 -2.31
C HIS A 132 5.35 18.98 -0.94
N PRO A 133 5.78 20.17 -0.49
CA PRO A 133 6.49 20.34 0.80
C PRO A 133 5.77 19.73 2.01
N LYS A 134 4.43 19.77 2.02
CA LYS A 134 3.62 19.11 3.06
C LYS A 134 3.75 17.58 3.04
N GLN A 135 3.86 16.96 1.86
CA GLN A 135 4.07 15.51 1.75
C GLN A 135 5.47 15.15 2.23
N GLN A 136 6.50 15.91 1.83
CA GLN A 136 7.87 15.74 2.30
C GLN A 136 7.94 15.77 3.84
N GLN A 137 7.32 16.81 4.44
CA GLN A 137 7.27 16.92 5.90
C GLN A 137 6.50 15.77 6.54
N SER A 138 5.33 15.40 5.99
CA SER A 138 4.52 14.29 6.50
C SER A 138 5.27 12.94 6.49
N ILE A 139 6.11 12.70 5.47
CA ILE A 139 6.96 11.51 5.39
C ILE A 139 7.98 11.51 6.52
N ARG A 140 8.71 12.62 6.70
CA ARG A 140 9.74 12.75 7.74
C ARG A 140 9.15 12.63 9.14
N ASP A 141 7.99 13.25 9.38
CA ASP A 141 7.27 13.15 10.64
C ASP A 141 6.79 11.71 10.90
N SER A 142 6.26 11.04 9.86
CA SER A 142 5.81 9.64 9.98
C SER A 142 6.97 8.69 10.32
N VAL A 143 8.13 8.86 9.71
CA VAL A 143 9.33 8.08 10.05
C VAL A 143 9.73 8.31 11.50
N LYS A 144 9.79 9.58 11.93
CA LYS A 144 10.14 9.93 13.31
C LYS A 144 9.15 9.36 14.32
N GLU A 145 7.86 9.41 14.02
CA GLU A 145 6.80 8.86 14.89
C GLU A 145 6.88 7.34 14.98
N LEU A 146 7.06 6.65 13.85
CA LEU A 146 7.06 5.19 13.81
C LEU A 146 8.35 4.58 14.35
N PHE A 147 9.49 5.22 14.15
CA PHE A 147 10.81 4.62 14.37
C PHE A 147 11.71 5.40 15.35
N SER A 148 11.11 6.15 16.29
CA SER A 148 11.84 6.78 17.41
C SER A 148 12.04 5.87 18.62
N ASP A 149 11.07 4.99 18.90
CA ASP A 149 11.09 4.01 19.98
C ASP A 149 10.16 2.82 19.65
N VAL A 150 10.30 1.72 20.39
CA VAL A 150 9.44 0.54 20.26
C VAL A 150 8.02 0.88 20.73
N ASN A 151 7.11 0.89 19.78
CA ASN A 151 5.69 1.17 19.99
C ASN A 151 4.80 -0.05 19.69
N ASP A 152 3.51 0.08 19.95
CA ASP A 152 2.54 -1.02 19.78
C ASP A 152 2.38 -1.44 18.32
N ILE A 153 2.59 -0.55 17.36
CA ILE A 153 2.52 -0.90 15.93
C ILE A 153 3.69 -1.82 15.55
N ILE A 154 4.90 -1.54 16.05
CA ILE A 154 6.07 -2.42 15.86
C ILE A 154 5.86 -3.76 16.59
N ARG A 155 5.35 -3.73 17.83
CA ARG A 155 5.04 -4.98 18.57
C ARG A 155 4.02 -5.83 17.84
N GLU A 156 2.98 -5.23 17.28
CA GLU A 156 2.00 -5.94 16.45
C GLU A 156 2.66 -6.48 15.18
N ALA A 157 3.49 -5.67 14.50
CA ALA A 157 4.14 -6.05 13.24
C ALA A 157 5.01 -7.31 13.37
N VAL A 158 5.76 -7.47 14.47
CA VAL A 158 6.61 -8.66 14.68
C VAL A 158 5.83 -9.96 14.93
N THR A 159 4.53 -9.86 15.25
CA THR A 159 3.67 -11.05 15.43
C THR A 159 3.07 -11.58 14.13
N ILE A 160 3.14 -10.79 13.04
CA ILE A 160 2.52 -11.12 11.76
C ILE A 160 3.24 -12.26 11.02
N PRO A 161 4.59 -12.29 10.91
CA PRO A 161 5.27 -13.38 10.23
C PRO A 161 5.07 -14.71 10.95
N THR A 162 4.83 -15.77 10.17
CA THR A 162 4.65 -17.14 10.71
C THR A 162 5.85 -18.04 10.42
N ASP A 163 6.70 -17.62 9.50
CA ASP A 163 7.87 -18.31 8.97
C ASP A 163 9.19 -17.90 9.64
N ARG A 164 9.20 -16.79 10.39
CA ARG A 164 10.37 -16.26 11.09
C ARG A 164 9.97 -15.56 12.39
N LYS A 165 10.94 -15.38 13.29
CA LYS A 165 10.79 -14.56 14.50
C LYS A 165 11.50 -13.23 14.28
N LEU A 166 10.83 -12.14 14.63
CA LEU A 166 11.40 -10.79 14.59
C LEU A 166 11.43 -10.21 16.01
N ASP A 167 12.49 -9.50 16.33
CA ASP A 167 12.57 -8.72 17.56
C ASP A 167 12.10 -7.27 17.30
N PRO A 168 11.25 -6.67 18.16
CA PRO A 168 10.80 -5.29 17.99
C PRO A 168 11.93 -4.26 17.94
N VAL A 169 13.03 -4.48 18.68
CA VAL A 169 14.19 -3.59 18.66
C VAL A 169 14.90 -3.72 17.33
N ASP A 170 15.08 -4.94 16.80
CA ASP A 170 15.70 -5.12 15.49
C ASP A 170 14.91 -4.42 14.37
N VAL A 171 13.58 -4.55 14.39
CA VAL A 171 12.71 -3.84 13.42
C VAL A 171 12.90 -2.32 13.54
N LEU A 172 12.89 -1.78 14.76
CA LEU A 172 13.13 -0.37 15.02
C LEU A 172 14.49 0.08 14.46
N MET A 173 15.57 -0.62 14.81
CA MET A 173 16.94 -0.22 14.46
C MET A 173 17.18 -0.29 12.95
N VAL A 174 16.72 -1.35 12.29
CA VAL A 174 16.85 -1.49 10.83
C VAL A 174 16.12 -0.38 10.10
N CYS A 175 14.87 -0.10 10.48
CA CYS A 175 14.10 0.97 9.85
C CYS A 175 14.69 2.35 10.15
N ARG A 176 15.09 2.61 11.39
CA ARG A 176 15.66 3.89 11.79
C ARG A 176 16.94 4.20 11.01
N PHE A 177 17.92 3.31 11.05
CA PHE A 177 19.18 3.53 10.32
C PHE A 177 18.97 3.54 8.82
N GLY A 178 18.11 2.65 8.29
CA GLY A 178 17.79 2.62 6.87
C GLY A 178 17.20 3.94 6.36
N PHE A 179 16.32 4.59 7.13
CA PHE A 179 15.80 5.91 6.77
C PHE A 179 16.80 7.05 7.01
N GLU A 180 17.65 6.96 8.03
CA GLU A 180 18.73 7.94 8.25
C GLU A 180 19.70 7.95 7.05
N ASP A 181 20.07 6.78 6.53
CA ASP A 181 20.91 6.65 5.35
C ASP A 181 20.17 7.03 4.04
N LEU A 182 18.90 6.65 3.91
CA LEU A 182 18.09 6.97 2.73
C LEU A 182 17.84 8.47 2.56
N PHE A 183 17.70 9.21 3.67
CA PHE A 183 17.39 10.64 3.67
C PHE A 183 18.61 11.55 3.68
N ARG A 184 19.81 10.97 3.65
CA ARG A 184 21.08 11.70 3.66
C ARG A 184 21.32 12.42 2.33
#